data_AF-A0A920TH71-F1
#
_entry.id   AF-A0A920TH71-F1
#
_cell.length_a   1.000
_cell.length_b   1.000
_cell.length_c   1.000
_cell.angle_alpha   90.00
_cell.angle_beta   90.00
_cell.angle_gamma   90.00
#
_symmetry.space_group_name_H-M   'P 1'
#
loop_
_entity.id
_entity.type
_entity.pdbx_description
1 polymer ?
#
loop_
_entity_poly.entity_id
_entity_poly.type
_entity_poly.pdbx_seq_one_letter_code
_entity_poly.pdbx_strand_id
1 'polypeptide(L)'
;MGEIESPDPDVHVEVETGPIRPLFQSSEGKMELFEIARKVAIELDLKLGHGQFGGGSDGNFTGALGIPTLDGLGVEGDGHHTKNEHLLVSSLVKRSQLFAGILGVLVDRHG
;
A
#
# COMPACT_ATOMS: atom_id res chain seq x y z
N MET A 1 9.99 26.50 1.23
CA MET A 1 10.12 26.37 2.69
C MET A 1 10.72 27.68 3.19
N GLY A 2 10.21 28.23 4.30
CA GLY A 2 10.83 29.40 4.91
C GLY A 2 12.20 29.02 5.47
N GLU A 3 13.14 29.94 5.39
CA GLU A 3 14.48 29.81 5.98
C GLU A 3 14.34 29.72 7.50
N ILE A 4 14.97 28.72 8.13
CA ILE A 4 14.98 28.61 9.60
C ILE A 4 16.15 29.45 10.09
N GLU A 5 15.86 30.61 10.67
CA GLU A 5 16.89 31.50 11.21
C GLU A 5 17.13 31.23 12.69
N SER A 6 18.41 31.14 13.07
CA SER A 6 18.84 31.14 14.48
C SER A 6 18.87 32.58 15.01
N PRO A 7 18.33 32.85 16.21
CA PRO A 7 18.51 34.14 16.88
C PRO A 7 19.94 34.37 17.41
N ASP A 8 20.77 33.32 17.45
CA ASP A 8 22.18 33.40 17.80
C ASP A 8 23.04 33.51 16.52
N PRO A 9 23.85 34.58 16.36
CA PRO A 9 24.64 34.82 15.16
C PRO A 9 25.77 33.80 14.93
N ASP A 10 26.18 33.06 15.97
CA ASP A 10 27.24 32.05 15.88
C ASP A 10 26.70 30.63 15.56
N VAL A 11 25.38 30.48 15.39
CA VAL A 11 24.73 29.20 15.12
C VAL A 11 24.09 29.22 13.73
N HIS A 12 24.46 28.23 12.90
CA HIS A 12 23.90 28.02 11.57
C HIS A 12 22.98 26.79 11.54
N VAL A 13 21.86 26.89 10.83
CA VAL A 13 20.91 25.79 10.61
C VAL A 13 20.72 25.60 9.12
N GLU A 14 20.98 24.38 8.64
CA GLU A 14 20.71 23.96 7.27
C GLU A 14 19.61 22.89 7.28
N VAL A 15 18.63 23.02 6.38
CA VAL A 15 17.51 22.07 6.27
C VAL A 15 17.57 21.42 4.90
N GLU A 16 17.86 20.13 4.88
CA GLU A 16 17.76 19.29 3.70
C GLU A 16 16.51 18.42 3.78
N THR A 17 15.80 18.28 2.66
CA THR A 17 14.69 17.33 2.59
C THR A 17 15.23 15.91 2.51
N GLY A 18 14.81 15.06 3.45
CA GLY A 18 15.10 13.63 3.40
C GLY A 18 14.36 12.89 2.27
N PRO A 19 14.61 11.58 2.12
CA PRO A 19 13.91 10.73 1.15
C PRO A 19 12.40 10.80 1.36
N ILE A 20 11.64 11.01 0.27
CA ILE A 20 10.19 11.16 0.33
C ILE A 20 9.53 9.97 -0.39
N ARG A 21 8.62 9.28 0.30
CA ARG A 21 7.66 8.39 -0.38
C ARG A 21 6.52 9.26 -0.93
N PRO A 22 6.23 9.24 -2.24
CA PRO A 22 5.13 10.02 -2.81
C PRO A 22 3.79 9.71 -2.17
N LEU A 23 2.83 10.64 -2.27
CA LEU A 23 1.47 10.38 -1.78
C LEU A 23 0.81 9.25 -2.58
N PHE A 24 0.31 8.24 -1.88
CA PHE A 24 -0.48 7.19 -2.51
C PHE A 24 -1.95 7.63 -2.61
N GLN A 25 -2.31 8.27 -3.73
CA GLN A 25 -3.67 8.71 -4.00
C GLN A 25 -4.47 7.66 -4.77
N SER A 26 -5.78 7.58 -4.52
CA SER A 26 -6.67 6.77 -5.35
C SER A 26 -6.81 7.38 -6.76
N SER A 27 -7.11 6.52 -7.73
CA SER A 27 -7.39 6.89 -9.13
C SER A 27 -8.41 5.91 -9.70
N GLU A 28 -9.02 6.25 -10.85
CA GLU A 28 -10.00 5.38 -11.53
C GLU A 28 -9.43 3.98 -11.79
N GLY A 29 -8.24 3.88 -12.41
CA GLY A 29 -7.60 2.58 -12.65
C GLY A 29 -7.27 1.78 -11.38
N LYS A 30 -6.95 2.44 -10.26
CA LYS A 30 -6.76 1.77 -8.96
C LYS A 30 -8.09 1.23 -8.43
N MET A 31 -9.17 1.97 -8.58
CA MET A 31 -10.50 1.53 -8.18
C MET A 31 -11.03 0.40 -9.07
N GLU A 32 -10.77 0.42 -10.37
CA GLU A 32 -11.07 -0.70 -11.28
C GLU A 32 -10.32 -1.96 -10.86
N LEU A 33 -9.01 -1.84 -10.58
CA LEU A 33 -8.20 -2.95 -10.10
C LEU A 33 -8.69 -3.45 -8.72
N PHE A 34 -9.08 -2.56 -7.82
CA PHE A 34 -9.69 -2.92 -6.55
C PHE A 34 -11.00 -3.70 -6.74
N GLU A 35 -11.85 -3.29 -7.67
CA GLU A 35 -13.11 -3.99 -7.95
C GLU A 35 -12.90 -5.40 -8.50
N ILE A 36 -11.82 -5.64 -9.26
CA ILE A 36 -11.41 -7.00 -9.66
C ILE A 36 -11.08 -7.82 -8.40
N ALA A 37 -10.20 -7.29 -7.54
CA ALA A 37 -9.81 -7.97 -6.31
C ALA A 37 -11.00 -8.24 -5.39
N ARG A 38 -11.93 -7.28 -5.28
CA ARG A 38 -13.14 -7.40 -4.46
C ARG A 38 -14.05 -8.51 -4.96
N LYS A 39 -14.20 -8.71 -6.27
CA LYS A 39 -14.99 -9.81 -6.84
C LYS A 39 -14.38 -11.18 -6.52
N VAL A 40 -13.07 -11.34 -6.74
CA VAL A 40 -12.35 -12.57 -6.37
C VAL A 40 -12.46 -12.84 -4.87
N ALA A 41 -12.36 -11.82 -4.03
CA ALA A 41 -12.51 -11.96 -2.59
C ALA A 41 -13.90 -12.47 -2.20
N ILE A 42 -14.98 -11.98 -2.83
CA ILE A 42 -16.35 -12.45 -2.55
C ILE A 42 -16.49 -13.94 -2.85
N GLU A 43 -15.90 -14.44 -3.94
CA GLU A 43 -15.92 -15.87 -4.29
C GLU A 43 -15.20 -16.75 -3.27
N LEU A 44 -14.24 -16.17 -2.53
CA LEU A 44 -13.47 -16.82 -1.47
C LEU A 44 -14.05 -16.60 -0.06
N ASP A 45 -15.24 -16.02 0.04
CA ASP A 45 -15.87 -15.62 1.30
C ASP A 45 -14.92 -14.73 2.14
N LEU A 46 -14.34 -13.73 1.47
CA LEU A 46 -13.50 -12.68 2.05
C LEU A 46 -14.13 -11.31 1.83
N LYS A 47 -13.97 -10.42 2.81
CA LYS A 47 -14.38 -9.02 2.69
C LYS A 47 -13.14 -8.13 2.54
N LEU A 48 -13.01 -7.47 1.39
CA LEU A 48 -11.99 -6.45 1.17
C LEU A 48 -12.58 -5.05 1.35
N GLY A 49 -11.82 -4.21 2.07
CA GLY A 49 -12.04 -2.76 2.13
C GLY A 49 -10.86 -2.03 1.52
N HIS A 50 -11.05 -0.73 1.25
CA HIS A 50 -9.97 0.18 0.86
C HIS A 50 -10.05 1.44 1.73
N GLY A 51 -8.94 2.15 1.85
CA GLY A 51 -8.87 3.35 2.67
C GLY A 51 -7.49 3.98 2.62
N GLN A 52 -7.35 5.12 3.31
CA GLN A 52 -6.06 5.73 3.57
C GLN A 52 -5.55 5.25 4.93
N PHE A 53 -4.26 4.89 4.97
CA PHE A 53 -3.58 4.45 6.17
C PHE A 53 -2.30 5.27 6.33
N GLY A 54 -1.84 5.44 7.57
CA GLY A 54 -0.55 6.06 7.84
C GLY A 54 0.62 5.19 7.39
N GLY A 55 1.75 5.81 7.07
CA GLY A 55 2.95 5.13 6.58
C GLY A 55 3.04 5.11 5.05
N GLY A 56 3.84 4.17 4.51
CA GLY A 56 4.00 3.99 3.08
C GLY A 56 4.63 2.65 2.74
N SER A 57 4.38 2.19 1.52
CA SER A 57 4.95 0.99 0.92
C SER A 57 5.65 1.33 -0.38
N ASP A 58 6.22 0.33 -1.05
CA ASP A 58 6.78 0.52 -2.39
C ASP A 58 5.69 0.80 -3.44
N GLY A 59 4.43 0.51 -3.13
CA GLY A 59 3.28 0.90 -3.94
C GLY A 59 3.10 2.41 -4.06
N ASN A 60 3.65 3.21 -3.14
CA ASN A 60 3.69 4.67 -3.26
C ASN A 60 4.42 5.12 -4.54
N PHE A 61 5.47 4.41 -4.95
CA PHE A 61 6.25 4.77 -6.13
C PHE A 61 5.50 4.41 -7.42
N THR A 62 5.07 3.16 -7.58
CA THR A 62 4.30 2.73 -8.75
C THR A 62 3.00 3.51 -8.88
N GLY A 63 2.33 3.76 -7.74
CA GLY A 63 1.11 4.54 -7.67
C GLY A 63 1.30 6.01 -8.08
N ALA A 64 2.47 6.61 -7.81
CA ALA A 64 2.82 7.96 -8.24
C ALA A 64 3.25 8.03 -9.72
N LEU A 65 3.74 6.92 -10.28
CA LEU A 65 3.98 6.78 -11.71
C LEU A 65 2.68 6.56 -12.53
N GLY A 66 1.52 6.60 -11.87
CA GLY A 66 0.22 6.39 -12.52
C GLY A 66 -0.11 4.93 -12.81
N ILE A 67 0.71 3.97 -12.36
CA ILE A 67 0.48 2.54 -12.54
C ILE A 67 -0.59 2.08 -11.54
N PRO A 68 -1.73 1.50 -11.98
CA PRO A 68 -2.70 0.92 -11.08
C PRO A 68 -2.04 -0.09 -10.14
N THR A 69 -2.09 0.19 -8.84
CA THR A 69 -1.39 -0.58 -7.81
C THR A 69 -2.35 -0.84 -6.66
N LEU A 70 -2.43 -2.10 -6.22
CA LEU A 70 -3.02 -2.48 -4.94
C LEU A 70 -1.92 -2.75 -3.94
N ASP A 71 -2.16 -2.37 -2.70
CA ASP A 71 -1.29 -2.61 -1.55
C ASP A 71 -2.11 -3.25 -0.41
N GLY A 72 -1.44 -3.91 0.53
CA GLY A 72 -2.10 -4.59 1.65
C GLY A 72 -2.75 -5.93 1.29
N LEU A 73 -2.30 -6.59 0.21
CA LEU A 73 -2.78 -7.92 -0.20
C LEU A 73 -2.12 -9.08 0.57
N GLY A 74 -1.23 -8.77 1.53
CA GLY A 74 -0.52 -9.74 2.34
C GLY A 74 -1.41 -10.52 3.31
N VAL A 75 -0.75 -11.31 4.15
CA VAL A 75 -1.39 -12.13 5.19
C VAL A 75 -2.05 -11.27 6.26
N GLU A 76 -3.02 -11.84 6.96
CA GLU A 76 -3.59 -11.18 8.14
C GLU A 76 -2.66 -11.37 9.34
N GLY A 77 -2.61 -10.37 10.22
CA GLY A 77 -1.71 -10.33 11.36
C GLY A 77 -1.85 -9.01 12.09
N ASP A 78 -0.99 -8.80 13.08
CA ASP A 78 -0.95 -7.55 13.85
C ASP A 78 0.44 -7.35 14.47
N GLY A 79 0.66 -6.17 15.07
CA GLY A 79 1.88 -5.83 15.77
C GLY A 79 3.06 -5.54 14.84
N HIS A 80 2.80 -5.17 13.58
CA HIS A 80 3.83 -4.81 12.60
C HIS A 80 4.86 -3.83 13.20
N HIS A 81 6.14 -4.12 13.01
CA HIS A 81 7.27 -3.34 13.55
C HIS A 81 7.38 -3.36 15.08
N THR A 82 6.87 -4.39 15.74
CA THR A 82 6.99 -4.57 17.19
C THR A 82 7.48 -5.97 17.54
N LYS A 83 7.85 -6.20 18.82
CA LYS A 83 8.18 -7.55 19.31
C LYS A 83 6.97 -8.49 19.36
N ASN A 84 5.76 -7.97 19.18
CA ASN A 84 4.52 -8.74 19.15
C ASN A 84 4.04 -9.01 17.71
N GLU A 85 4.89 -8.74 16.71
CA GLU A 85 4.59 -9.00 15.31
C GLU A 85 4.26 -10.47 15.08
N HIS A 86 3.11 -10.73 14.46
CA HIS A 86 2.67 -12.08 14.12
C HIS A 86 1.73 -12.07 12.92
N LEU A 87 1.54 -13.25 12.33
CA LEU A 87 0.53 -13.51 11.31
C LEU A 87 -0.47 -14.56 11.79
N LEU A 88 -1.64 -14.58 11.17
CA LEU A 88 -2.64 -15.63 11.34
C LEU A 88 -2.38 -16.72 10.30
N VAL A 89 -1.92 -17.91 10.74
CA VAL A 89 -1.63 -19.04 9.86
C VAL A 89 -2.86 -19.44 9.03
N SER A 90 -4.05 -19.32 9.61
CA SER A 90 -5.33 -19.54 8.94
C SER A 90 -5.57 -18.63 7.72
N SER A 91 -4.90 -17.47 7.65
CA SER A 91 -5.04 -16.53 6.54
C SER A 91 -4.21 -16.90 5.31
N LEU A 92 -3.17 -17.73 5.46
CA LEU A 92 -2.20 -18.03 4.39
C LEU A 92 -2.90 -18.56 3.13
N VAL A 93 -3.69 -19.62 3.28
CA VAL A 93 -4.34 -20.28 2.13
C VAL A 93 -5.32 -19.34 1.42
N LYS A 94 -6.20 -18.67 2.17
CA LYS A 94 -7.19 -17.75 1.60
C LYS A 94 -6.54 -16.55 0.91
N ARG A 95 -5.48 -15.98 1.48
CA ARG A 95 -4.74 -14.84 0.89
C ARG A 95 -3.95 -15.25 -0.36
N SER A 96 -3.35 -16.45 -0.36
CA SER A 96 -2.71 -17.00 -1.57
C SER A 96 -3.72 -17.26 -2.69
N GLN A 97 -4.89 -17.80 -2.37
CA GLN A 97 -5.99 -18.00 -3.34
C GLN A 97 -6.48 -16.67 -3.91
N LEU A 98 -6.65 -15.65 -3.07
CA LEU A 98 -7.02 -14.30 -3.50
C LEU A 98 -6.00 -13.75 -4.51
N PHE A 99 -4.71 -13.81 -4.18
CA PHE A 99 -3.65 -13.31 -5.06
C PHE A 99 -3.62 -14.07 -6.40
N ALA A 100 -3.70 -15.40 -6.36
CA ALA A 100 -3.76 -16.24 -7.56
C ALA A 100 -5.01 -15.95 -8.42
N GLY A 101 -6.17 -15.77 -7.80
CA GLY A 101 -7.42 -15.45 -8.50
C GLY A 101 -7.36 -14.07 -9.17
N ILE A 102 -6.79 -13.07 -8.49
CA ILE A 102 -6.56 -11.74 -9.10
C ILE A 102 -5.69 -11.87 -10.34
N LEU A 103 -4.56 -12.59 -10.24
CA LEU A 103 -3.66 -12.81 -11.39
C LEU A 103 -4.37 -13.55 -12.53
N GLY A 104 -5.17 -14.57 -12.24
CA GLY A 104 -5.95 -15.29 -13.24
C GLY A 104 -6.87 -14.37 -14.03
N VAL A 105 -7.68 -13.55 -13.32
CA VAL A 105 -8.57 -12.59 -13.97
C VAL A 105 -7.81 -11.55 -14.81
N LEU A 106 -6.64 -11.11 -14.35
CA LEU A 106 -5.83 -10.15 -15.09
C LEU A 106 -5.20 -10.76 -16.35
N VAL A 107 -4.75 -12.01 -16.29
CA VAL A 107 -4.24 -12.75 -17.46
C VAL A 107 -5.35 -12.90 -18.50
N ASP A 108 -6.54 -13.34 -18.09
CA ASP A 108 -7.67 -13.57 -19.02
C ASP A 108 -8.16 -12.29 -19.71
N ARG A 109 -7.93 -11.11 -19.11
CA ARG A 109 -8.28 -9.81 -19.72
C ARG A 109 -7.33 -9.37 -20.84
N HIS A 110 -6.12 -9.92 -20.86
CA HIS A 110 -5.05 -9.51 -21.76
C HIS A 110 -4.54 -10.64 -22.66
N GLY A 111 -5.12 -11.84 -22.55
CA GLY A 111 -4.86 -12.99 -23.41
C GLY A 111 -5.92 -13.22 -24.47
#